data_AF-A0A354MUX2-F1
#
_entry.id   AF-A0A354MUX2-F1
#
_cell.length_a   1.000
_cell.length_b   1.000
_cell.length_c   1.000
_cell.angle_alpha   90.00
_cell.angle_beta   90.00
_cell.angle_gamma   90.00
#
_symmetry.space_group_name_H-M   'P 1'
#
loop_
_entity.id
_entity.type
_entity.pdbx_description
1 polymer ?
#
loop_
_entity_poly.entity_id
_entity_poly.type
_entity_poly.pdbx_seq_one_letter_code
_entity_poly.pdbx_strand_id
1 'polypeptide(L)' 'MAKLYFKYGAMGSSKTAQALITKFNYEERGMRVWLIKPSTDNRDGEDIILSRIGLSAACTPISSEDDLLARFRAEQAGVD' A
#
# COMPACT_ATOMS: atom_id res chain seq x y z
N MET A 1 -8.32 7.48 17.21
CA MET A 1 -9.57 7.07 16.52
C MET A 1 -9.20 6.62 15.11
N ALA A 2 -9.68 5.46 14.66
CA ALA A 2 -9.44 4.97 13.30
C ALA A 2 -10.19 5.81 12.27
N LYS A 3 -9.62 5.98 11.06
CA LYS A 3 -10.21 6.73 9.96
C LYS A 3 -10.01 5.98 8.65
N LEU A 4 -11.00 6.04 7.76
CA LEU A 4 -10.92 5.54 6.39
C LEU A 4 -10.90 6.72 5.43
N TYR A 5 -9.86 6.79 4.59
CA TYR A 5 -9.73 7.80 3.55
C TYR A 5 -9.85 7.13 2.19
N PHE A 6 -10.86 7.52 1.41
CA PHE A 6 -11.03 7.02 0.04
C PHE A 6 -10.56 8.08 -0.96
N LYS A 7 -9.50 7.75 -1.72
CA LYS A 7 -8.93 8.61 -2.77
C LYS A 7 -9.22 7.98 -4.13
N TYR A 8 -9.99 8.65 -4.98
CA TYR A 8 -10.33 8.20 -6.34
C TYR A 8 -10.15 9.33 -7.37
N GLY A 9 -10.13 8.97 -8.64
CA GLY A 9 -9.96 9.92 -9.75
C GLY A 9 -9.43 9.27 -11.01
N ALA A 10 -9.39 10.02 -12.11
CA ALA A 10 -8.92 9.55 -13.41
C ALA A 10 -7.45 9.10 -13.42
N MET A 11 -7.04 8.36 -14.45
CA MET A 11 -5.61 8.08 -14.66
C MET A 11 -4.83 9.39 -14.82
N GLY A 12 -3.63 9.47 -14.25
CA GLY A 12 -2.85 10.71 -14.19
C GLY A 12 -3.16 11.61 -12.98
N SER A 13 -4.20 11.34 -12.18
CA SER A 13 -4.56 12.15 -10.99
C SER A 13 -3.67 11.93 -9.75
N SER A 14 -2.45 11.41 -9.93
CA SER A 14 -1.44 11.25 -8.86
C SER A 14 -1.83 10.38 -7.65
N LYS A 15 -2.82 9.48 -7.77
CA LYS A 15 -3.27 8.58 -6.68
C LYS A 15 -2.12 7.82 -6.01
N THR A 16 -1.29 7.16 -6.81
CA THR A 16 -0.16 6.37 -6.32
C THR A 16 0.88 7.22 -5.60
N ALA A 17 1.26 8.36 -6.19
CA ALA A 17 2.20 9.29 -5.56
C ALA A 17 1.68 9.77 -4.20
N GLN A 18 0.39 10.11 -4.12
CA GLN A 18 -0.25 10.53 -2.87
C GLN A 18 -0.29 9.43 -1.80
N ALA A 19 -0.46 8.16 -2.20
CA ALA A 19 -0.40 7.02 -1.28
C ALA A 19 1.03 6.85 -0.71
N LEU A 20 2.06 6.93 -1.58
CA LEU A 20 3.46 6.83 -1.19
C LEU A 20 3.91 7.97 -0.27
N ILE A 21 3.50 9.22 -0.55
CA ILE A 21 3.73 10.37 0.33
C ILE A 21 3.05 10.15 1.69
N THR A 22 1.83 9.60 1.70
CA THR A 22 1.12 9.30 2.95
C THR A 22 1.86 8.23 3.78
N LYS A 23 2.38 7.17 3.13
CA LYS A 23 3.23 6.16 3.77
C LYS A 23 4.45 6.80 4.41
N PHE A 24 5.22 7.57 3.64
CA PHE A 24 6.42 8.25 4.12
C PHE A 24 6.12 9.13 5.34
N ASN A 25 5.06 9.93 5.30
CA ASN A 25 4.68 10.80 6.42
C ASN A 25 4.32 10.04 7.70
N TYR A 26 3.76 8.82 7.59
CA TYR A 26 3.49 7.97 8.75
C TYR A 26 4.77 7.35 9.30
N GLU A 27 5.67 6.90 8.43
CA GLU A 27 6.96 6.33 8.81
C GLU A 27 7.87 7.36 9.50
N GLU A 28 7.90 8.61 8.99
CA GLU A 28 8.60 9.74 9.62
C GLU A 28 8.10 10.03 11.05
N ARG A 29 6.87 9.62 11.38
CA ARG A 29 6.27 9.75 12.71
C ARG A 29 6.45 8.51 13.57
N GLY A 30 7.32 7.58 13.16
CA GLY A 30 7.57 6.31 13.85
C GLY A 30 6.42 5.30 13.73
N MET A 31 5.48 5.50 12.81
CA MET A 31 4.38 4.56 12.59
C MET A 31 4.78 3.52 11.54
N ARG A 32 4.37 2.27 11.75
CA ARG A 32 4.55 1.22 10.74
C ARG A 32 3.37 1.21 9.77
N VAL A 33 3.67 1.12 8.47
CA VAL A 33 2.67 1.13 7.39
C VAL A 33 2.69 -0.21 6.66
N TRP A 34 1.53 -0.86 6.58
CA TRP A 34 1.34 -2.02 5.71
C TRP A 34 0.80 -1.54 4.36
N LEU A 35 1.66 -1.52 3.34
CA LEU A 35 1.32 -1.10 1.99
C LEU A 35 0.95 -2.32 1.16
N ILE A 36 -0.28 -2.35 0.63
CA ILE A 36 -0.82 -3.50 -0.10
C ILE A 36 -1.38 -3.09 -1.46
N LYS A 37 -1.41 -4.03 -2.40
CA LYS A 37 -2.10 -3.89 -3.69
C LYS A 37 -2.74 -5.21 -4.14
N PRO A 38 -3.78 -5.18 -4.99
CA PRO A 38 -4.30 -6.40 -5.60
C PRO A 38 -3.20 -7.12 -6.41
N SER A 39 -3.16 -8.45 -6.32
CA SER A 39 -2.22 -9.30 -7.08
C SER A 39 -2.40 -9.18 -8.60
N THR A 40 -3.58 -8.75 -9.05
CA THR A 40 -3.87 -8.47 -10.45
C THR A 40 -3.20 -7.19 -10.97
N ASP A 41 -2.70 -6.32 -10.08
CA ASP A 41 -1.95 -5.12 -10.46
C ASP A 41 -0.45 -5.39 -10.57
N ASN A 42 -0.02 -5.87 -11.74
CA ASN A 42 1.37 -6.25 -12.04
C ASN A 42 2.12 -5.25 -12.94
N ARG A 43 1.58 -4.04 -13.13
CA ARG A 43 2.09 -3.04 -14.09
C ARG A 43 3.56 -2.66 -13.87
N ASP A 44 3.99 -2.68 -12.61
CA ASP A 44 5.30 -2.18 -12.18
C ASP A 44 6.13 -3.27 -11.47
N GLY A 45 5.76 -4.54 -11.65
CA GLY A 45 6.25 -5.70 -10.88
C GLY A 45 5.18 -6.20 -9.89
N GLU A 46 5.35 -7.40 -9.33
CA GLU A 46 4.35 -8.01 -8.45
C GLU A 46 4.34 -7.42 -7.03
N ASP A 47 5.48 -6.96 -6.54
CA ASP A 47 5.73 -6.55 -5.16
C ASP A 47 6.09 -5.06 -5.02
N ILE A 48 5.92 -4.27 -6.08
CA ILE A 48 6.23 -2.84 -6.09
C ILE A 48 5.00 -2.02 -6.46
N ILE A 49 4.85 -0.88 -5.78
CA ILE A 49 3.97 0.21 -6.19
C ILE A 49 4.83 1.33 -6.75
N LEU A 50 4.60 1.72 -8.01
CA LEU A 50 5.31 2.81 -8.68
C LEU A 50 4.33 3.90 -9.13
N SER A 51 4.67 5.15 -8.82
CA SER A 51 3.98 6.32 -9.37
C SER A 51 4.58 6.71 -10.72
N ARG A 52 3.77 7.35 -11.57
CA ARG A 52 4.23 7.86 -12.89
C ARG A 52 5.38 8.87 -12.82
N ILE A 53 5.61 9.49 -11.66
CA ILE A 53 6.69 10.45 -11.43
C ILE A 53 7.93 9.82 -10.78
N GLY A 54 7.97 8.49 -10.65
CA GLY A 54 9.15 7.75 -10.20
C GLY A 54 9.21 7.42 -8.71
N LEU A 55 8.28 7.92 -7.88
CA LEU A 55 8.20 7.46 -6.48
C LEU A 55 7.79 5.99 -6.44
N SER A 56 8.50 5.17 -5.67
CA SER A 56 8.20 3.75 -5.50
C SER A 56 8.40 3.27 -4.07
N ALA A 57 7.75 2.15 -3.74
CA ALA A 57 7.99 1.39 -2.52
C ALA A 57 7.63 -0.08 -2.72
N ALA A 58 8.28 -0.97 -1.97
CA ALA A 58 7.84 -2.35 -1.81
C ALA A 58 6.45 -2.39 -1.18
N CYS A 59 5.66 -3.38 -1.58
CA CYS A 59 4.31 -3.60 -1.11
C CYS A 59 4.01 -5.09 -1.06
N THR A 60 3.01 -5.47 -0.27
CA THR A 60 2.52 -6.83 -0.19
C THR A 60 1.37 -7.02 -1.20
N PRO A 61 1.50 -7.89 -2.21
CA PRO A 61 0.37 -8.25 -3.04
C PRO A 61 -0.67 -9.05 -2.21
N ILE A 62 -1.94 -8.76 -2.44
CA ILE A 62 -3.09 -9.45 -1.85
C ILE A 62 -3.99 -10.04 -2.93
N SER A 63 -4.50 -11.25 -2.73
CA SER A 63 -5.42 -11.92 -3.65
C SER A 63 -6.86 -11.92 -3.12
N SER A 64 -7.82 -12.38 -3.94
CA SER A 64 -9.23 -12.51 -3.55
C SER A 64 -9.48 -13.55 -2.47
N GLU A 65 -8.54 -14.48 -2.28
CA GLU A 65 -8.62 -15.60 -1.35
C GLU A 65 -8.05 -15.25 0.03
N ASP A 66 -7.39 -14.09 0.16
CA ASP A 66 -6.75 -13.68 1.41
C ASP A 66 -7.76 -13.23 2.48
N ASP A 67 -7.59 -13.75 3.70
CA ASP A 67 -8.15 -13.12 4.90
C ASP A 67 -7.25 -11.94 5.33
N LEU A 68 -7.63 -10.74 4.94
CA LEU A 68 -6.88 -9.51 5.25
C LEU A 68 -6.72 -9.25 6.75
N LEU A 69 -7.67 -9.68 7.58
CA LEU A 69 -7.57 -9.50 9.03
C LEU A 69 -6.55 -10.48 9.63
N ALA A 70 -6.55 -11.73 9.18
CA ALA A 70 -5.56 -12.72 9.58
C ALA A 70 -4.14 -12.29 9.16
N ARG A 71 -3.96 -11.86 7.90
CA ARG A 71 -2.69 -11.34 7.39
C ARG A 71 -2.22 -10.11 8.17
N PHE A 72 -3.10 -9.13 8.43
CA PHE A 72 -2.74 -7.96 9.23
C PHE A 72 -2.27 -8.34 10.64
N ARG A 73 -2.89 -9.34 11.28
CA ARG A 73 -2.47 -9.82 12.61
C ARG A 73 -1.09 -10.49 12.56
N ALA A 74 -0.81 -11.29 11.53
CA ALA A 74 0.50 -11.90 11.33
C ALA A 74 1.59 -10.84 11.10
N GLU A 75 1.30 -9.85 10.25
CA GLU A 75 2.17 -8.69 10.00
C GLU A 75 2.44 -7.91 11.31
N GLN A 76 1.44 -7.71 12.17
CA GLN A 76 1.59 -7.09 13.51
C GLN A 76 2.49 -7.88 14.45
N ALA A 77 2.50 -9.21 14.34
CA ALA A 77 3.34 -10.07 15.14
C ALA A 77 4.79 -10.18 14.61
N GLY A 78 5.07 -9.68 13.39
CA GLY A 78 6.39 -9.78 12.76
C GLY A 78 6.75 -11.20 12.31
N VAL A 79 5.75 -11.97 11.87
CA VAL A 79 5.85 -13.40 11.55
C VAL A 79 5.98 -13.67 10.03
N ASP A 80 5.99 -12.62 9.21
CA ASP A 80 6.13 -12.67 7.74
C ASP A 80 7.43 -11.97 7.28
#